data_AF-A0A925XMG9-F1
#
_entry.id   AF-A0A925XMG9-F1
#
_cell.length_a   1.000
_cell.length_b   1.000
_cell.length_c   1.000
_cell.angle_alpha   90.00
_cell.angle_beta   90.00
_cell.angle_gamma   90.00
#
_symmetry.space_group_name_H-M   'P 1'
#
loop_
_entity.id
_entity.type
_entity.pdbx_description
1 polymer ?
#
loop_
_entity_poly.entity_id
_entity_poly.type
_entity_poly.pdbx_seq_one_letter_code
_entity_poly.pdbx_strand_id
1 'polypeptide(L)'
;ATLLQTLAENALEQQLIVDAAISQSAAQSASLWRLRESISEAQVREGKNIKHDISLPISSIVRFIAETDAMLSAQFPGVSMVTFGHLGDGNLHYNVSSRAATEDSLFAMQSAIYRCVHDQVTRFDGSISAEHGIGQLKRDENARYKSPVEMNLMRAIKQALDPKGIMNPGKVL
;
A
#
# COMPACT_ATOMS: atom_id res chain seq x y z
N ALA A 1 16.30 24.09 10.96
CA ALA A 1 17.15 23.95 9.76
C ALA A 1 18.34 23.02 10.03
N THR A 2 19.08 23.20 11.13
CA THR A 2 20.30 22.44 11.45
C THR A 2 20.14 20.92 11.58
N LEU A 3 19.07 20.42 12.22
CA LEU A 3 18.91 18.97 12.42
C LEU A 3 18.85 18.17 11.12
N LEU A 4 18.07 18.62 10.13
CA LEU A 4 17.92 17.91 8.86
C LEU A 4 19.22 17.97 8.05
N GLN A 5 19.95 19.09 8.14
CA GLN A 5 21.26 19.24 7.51
C GLN A 5 22.27 18.28 8.12
N THR A 6 22.40 18.25 9.45
CA THR A 6 23.29 17.31 10.14
C THR A 6 22.91 15.86 9.84
N LEU A 7 21.62 15.52 9.75
CA LEU A 7 21.18 14.17 9.38
C LEU A 7 21.64 13.80 7.95
N ALA A 8 21.47 14.71 6.99
CA ALA A 8 21.86 14.48 5.60
C ALA A 8 23.39 14.36 5.46
N GLU A 9 24.16 15.21 6.14
CA GLU A 9 25.63 15.16 6.18
C GLU A 9 26.11 13.79 6.71
N ASN A 10 25.59 13.34 7.85
CA ASN A 10 25.93 12.03 8.41
C ASN A 10 25.56 10.88 7.46
N ALA A 11 24.40 10.95 6.79
CA ALA A 11 23.96 9.92 5.87
C ALA A 11 24.84 9.86 4.60
N LEU A 12 25.33 11.00 4.11
CA LEU A 12 26.29 11.08 3.01
C LEU A 12 27.66 10.49 3.41
N GLU A 13 28.17 10.86 4.58
CA GLU A 13 29.44 10.34 5.11
C GLU A 13 29.43 8.82 5.27
N GLN A 14 28.30 8.27 5.71
CA GLN A 14 28.08 6.83 5.85
C GLN A 14 27.69 6.13 4.52
N GLN A 15 27.60 6.87 3.41
CA GLN A 15 27.20 6.38 2.10
C GLN A 15 25.80 5.70 2.09
N LEU A 16 24.92 6.12 3.00
CA LEU A 16 23.53 5.65 3.06
C LEU A 16 22.66 6.32 2.00
N ILE A 17 23.04 7.53 1.56
CA ILE A 17 22.42 8.27 0.47
C ILE A 17 23.50 8.77 -0.51
N VAL A 18 23.12 8.99 -1.77
CA VAL A 18 24.03 9.46 -2.82
C VAL A 18 24.01 10.98 -3.00
N ASP A 19 22.91 11.64 -2.63
CA ASP A 19 22.70 13.08 -2.76
C ASP A 19 21.57 13.53 -1.81
N ALA A 20 21.53 14.82 -1.48
CA ALA A 20 20.50 15.43 -0.64
C ALA A 20 20.18 16.87 -1.07
N ALA A 21 18.88 17.18 -1.22
CA ALA A 21 18.39 18.53 -1.45
C ALA A 21 17.54 19.01 -0.27
N ILE A 22 17.99 20.05 0.44
CA ILE A 22 17.28 20.64 1.58
C ILE A 22 16.68 21.98 1.18
N SER A 23 15.35 22.12 1.31
CA SER A 23 14.65 23.37 0.99
C SER A 23 15.12 24.54 1.85
N GLN A 24 15.38 25.67 1.19
CA GLN A 24 15.78 26.95 1.80
C GLN A 24 14.63 27.97 1.86
N SER A 25 13.44 27.60 1.37
CA SER A 25 12.24 28.44 1.41
C SER A 25 10.95 27.63 1.48
N ALA A 26 9.86 28.26 1.92
CA ALA A 26 8.53 27.63 1.93
C ALA A 26 8.08 27.22 0.52
N ALA A 27 8.42 28.01 -0.50
CA ALA A 27 8.10 27.69 -1.90
C ALA A 27 8.85 26.43 -2.39
N GLN A 28 10.11 26.26 -1.99
CA GLN A 28 10.86 25.03 -2.29
C GLN A 28 10.29 23.83 -1.53
N SER A 29 9.98 23.99 -0.24
CA SER A 29 9.34 22.94 0.57
C SER A 29 8.02 22.48 -0.06
N ALA A 30 7.14 23.42 -0.45
CA ALA A 30 5.88 23.10 -1.13
C ALA A 30 6.10 22.39 -2.48
N SER A 31 7.15 22.75 -3.21
CA SER A 31 7.50 22.09 -4.46
C SER A 31 7.95 20.64 -4.24
N LEU A 32 8.74 20.37 -3.20
CA LEU A 32 9.14 19.00 -2.81
C LEU A 32 7.93 18.17 -2.36
N TRP A 33 7.05 18.74 -1.54
CA TRP A 33 5.80 18.07 -1.12
C TRP A 33 4.92 17.72 -2.31
N ARG A 34 4.79 18.63 -3.29
CA ARG A 34 4.02 18.39 -4.50
C ARG A 34 4.49 17.15 -5.26
N LEU A 35 5.80 16.85 -5.27
CA LEU A 35 6.31 15.62 -5.90
C LEU A 35 5.68 14.37 -5.29
N ARG A 36 5.59 14.31 -3.94
CA ARG A 36 5.01 13.17 -3.22
C ARG A 36 3.49 13.13 -3.28
N GLU A 37 2.83 14.28 -3.17
CA GLU A 37 1.36 14.37 -3.13
C GLU A 37 0.74 14.11 -4.51
N SER A 38 1.44 14.45 -5.60
CA SER A 38 0.94 14.26 -6.97
C SER A 38 1.12 12.84 -7.53
N ILE A 39 1.77 11.91 -6.81
CA ILE A 39 2.01 10.54 -7.29
C ILE A 39 0.72 9.82 -7.70
N SER A 40 -0.36 9.95 -6.91
CA SER A 40 -1.65 9.32 -7.22
C SER A 40 -2.29 9.91 -8.48
N GLU A 41 -2.16 11.22 -8.70
CA GLU A 41 -2.67 11.92 -9.88
C GLU A 41 -1.83 11.58 -11.13
N ALA A 42 -0.51 11.53 -10.99
CA ALA A 42 0.41 11.12 -12.04
C ALA A 42 0.12 9.68 -12.51
N GLN A 43 -0.15 8.77 -11.57
CA GLN A 43 -0.55 7.40 -11.88
C GLN A 43 -1.85 7.34 -12.68
N VAL A 44 -2.87 8.13 -12.33
CA VAL A 44 -4.12 8.20 -13.11
C VAL A 44 -3.87 8.68 -14.54
N ARG A 45 -2.96 9.65 -14.72
CA ARG A 45 -2.56 10.14 -16.05
C ARG A 45 -1.77 9.12 -16.86
N GLU A 46 -0.96 8.29 -16.21
CA GLU A 46 -0.21 7.22 -16.87
C GLU A 46 -1.13 6.07 -17.32
N GLY A 47 -2.18 5.78 -16.56
CA GLY A 47 -3.18 4.76 -16.89
C GLY A 47 -3.87 4.19 -15.66
N LYS A 48 -4.66 3.12 -15.85
CA LYS A 48 -5.25 2.40 -14.72
C LYS A 48 -4.22 1.56 -13.99
N ASN A 49 -4.45 1.38 -12.70
CA ASN A 49 -3.59 0.66 -11.77
C ASN A 49 -4.46 -0.17 -10.83
N ILE A 50 -3.95 -1.34 -10.46
CA ILE A 50 -4.49 -2.17 -9.39
C ILE A 50 -3.86 -1.69 -8.09
N LYS A 51 -4.66 -1.06 -7.24
CA LYS A 51 -4.17 -0.38 -6.04
C LYS A 51 -4.24 -1.29 -4.81
N HIS A 52 -3.19 -1.24 -4.01
CA HIS A 52 -3.15 -1.85 -2.67
C HIS A 52 -2.72 -0.81 -1.64
N ASP A 53 -3.37 -0.88 -0.49
CA ASP A 53 -3.07 -0.06 0.69
C ASP A 53 -2.82 -1.04 1.82
N ILE A 54 -1.54 -1.25 2.15
CA ILE A 54 -1.07 -2.35 2.99
C ILE A 54 -0.13 -1.82 4.06
N SER A 55 0.00 -2.55 5.18
CA SER A 55 1.05 -2.26 6.15
C SER A 55 1.88 -3.50 6.44
N LEU A 56 3.16 -3.27 6.76
CA LEU A 56 4.15 -4.30 7.04
C LEU A 56 5.01 -3.86 8.22
N PRO A 57 5.63 -4.79 8.97
CA PRO A 57 6.73 -4.42 9.85
C PRO A 57 7.84 -3.73 9.03
N ILE A 58 8.33 -2.58 9.51
CA ILE A 58 9.27 -1.72 8.75
C ILE A 58 10.53 -2.51 8.31
N SER A 59 11.03 -3.39 9.18
CA SER A 59 12.20 -4.23 8.94
C SER A 59 12.01 -5.22 7.77
N SER A 60 10.78 -5.55 7.40
CA SER A 60 10.46 -6.49 6.33
C SER A 60 10.26 -5.84 4.96
N ILE A 61 10.08 -4.52 4.88
CA ILE A 61 9.62 -3.83 3.66
C ILE A 61 10.54 -4.10 2.47
N VAL A 62 11.85 -4.00 2.66
CA VAL A 62 12.83 -4.23 1.58
C VAL A 62 12.70 -5.65 1.01
N ARG A 63 12.59 -6.65 1.90
CA ARG A 63 12.45 -8.06 1.48
C ARG A 63 11.08 -8.32 0.85
N PHE A 64 10.01 -7.73 1.39
CA PHE A 64 8.67 -7.82 0.82
C PHE A 64 8.63 -7.29 -0.62
N ILE A 65 9.18 -6.09 -0.86
CA ILE A 65 9.23 -5.50 -2.20
C ILE A 65 10.01 -6.42 -3.14
N ALA A 66 11.22 -6.83 -2.77
CA ALA A 66 12.05 -7.69 -3.63
C ALA A 66 11.37 -9.03 -3.99
N GLU A 67 10.80 -9.73 -3.01
CA GLU A 67 10.13 -11.02 -3.23
C GLU A 67 8.82 -10.86 -4.02
N THR A 68 8.01 -9.86 -3.69
CA THR A 68 6.69 -9.65 -4.31
C THR A 68 6.82 -9.12 -5.73
N ASP A 69 7.76 -8.20 -5.99
CA ASP A 69 8.05 -7.67 -7.32
C ASP A 69 8.47 -8.81 -8.26
N ALA A 70 9.44 -9.64 -7.83
CA ALA A 70 9.94 -10.76 -8.64
C ALA A 70 8.83 -11.79 -8.94
N MET A 71 8.00 -12.11 -7.95
CA MET A 71 6.87 -13.01 -8.11
C MET A 71 5.85 -12.44 -9.10
N LEU A 72 5.47 -11.17 -8.98
CA LEU A 72 4.50 -10.53 -9.87
C LEU A 72 5.03 -10.42 -11.30
N SER A 73 6.28 -10.02 -11.48
CA SER A 73 6.90 -9.97 -12.82
C SER A 73 6.95 -11.33 -13.51
N ALA A 74 7.15 -12.42 -12.74
CA ALA A 74 7.14 -13.78 -13.29
C ALA A 74 5.74 -14.27 -13.66
N GLN A 75 4.72 -13.96 -12.84
CA GLN A 75 3.34 -14.45 -13.05
C GLN A 75 2.55 -13.57 -14.03
N PHE A 76 2.84 -12.28 -14.10
CA PHE A 76 2.14 -11.30 -14.91
C PHE A 76 3.15 -10.51 -15.77
N PRO A 77 3.67 -11.10 -16.86
CA PRO A 77 4.64 -10.40 -17.70
C PRO A 77 4.10 -9.05 -18.20
N GLY A 78 4.92 -8.00 -18.08
CA GLY A 78 4.56 -6.65 -18.51
C GLY A 78 3.83 -5.79 -17.48
N VAL A 79 3.67 -6.27 -16.24
CA VAL A 79 3.30 -5.40 -15.10
C VAL A 79 4.53 -4.71 -14.52
N SER A 80 4.30 -3.54 -13.93
CA SER A 80 5.28 -2.74 -13.22
C SER A 80 4.70 -2.29 -11.88
N MET A 81 5.54 -2.23 -10.86
CA MET A 81 5.13 -1.80 -9.52
C MET A 81 5.39 -0.30 -9.35
N VAL A 82 4.42 0.40 -8.77
CA VAL A 82 4.53 1.80 -8.35
C VAL A 82 4.33 1.82 -6.84
N THR A 83 5.45 1.78 -6.12
CA THR A 83 5.48 1.63 -4.66
C THR A 83 5.94 2.91 -3.98
N PHE A 84 5.10 3.45 -3.09
CA PHE A 84 5.37 4.64 -2.29
C PHE A 84 4.51 4.57 -1.02
N GLY A 85 4.79 5.38 0.01
CA GLY A 85 3.98 5.31 1.22
C GLY A 85 4.56 6.09 2.38
N HIS A 86 4.23 5.64 3.59
CA HIS A 86 4.66 6.20 4.85
C HIS A 86 5.62 5.22 5.52
N LEU A 87 6.89 5.25 5.11
CA LEU A 87 7.87 4.26 5.55
C LEU A 87 8.03 4.21 7.09
N GLY A 88 7.84 5.35 7.77
CA GLY A 88 8.00 5.47 9.22
C GLY A 88 6.95 4.74 10.06
N ASP A 89 5.80 4.36 9.49
CA ASP A 89 4.76 3.57 10.16
C ASP A 89 4.51 2.21 9.50
N GLY A 90 5.20 1.93 8.39
CA GLY A 90 5.12 0.66 7.67
C GLY A 90 4.02 0.60 6.62
N ASN A 91 3.29 1.69 6.36
CA ASN A 91 2.27 1.74 5.31
C ASN A 91 2.90 1.89 3.91
N LEU A 92 2.47 1.04 2.97
CA LEU A 92 2.80 1.11 1.54
C LEU A 92 1.53 1.18 0.69
N HIS A 93 1.51 2.14 -0.22
CA HIS A 93 0.73 2.06 -1.45
C HIS A 93 1.53 1.23 -2.47
N TYR A 94 1.19 -0.05 -2.57
CA TYR A 94 1.86 -1.02 -3.45
C TYR A 94 1.01 -1.25 -4.71
N ASN A 95 1.14 -0.34 -5.68
CA ASN A 95 0.27 -0.36 -6.86
C ASN A 95 0.91 -1.14 -8.00
N VAL A 96 0.08 -1.83 -8.79
CA VAL A 96 0.50 -2.57 -9.98
C VAL A 96 -0.09 -1.89 -11.21
N SER A 97 0.77 -1.42 -12.10
CA SER A 97 0.41 -0.83 -13.38
C SER A 97 0.89 -1.71 -14.54
N SER A 98 0.43 -1.43 -15.75
CA SER A 98 1.03 -1.99 -16.96
C SER A 98 0.91 -0.99 -18.10
N ARG A 99 2.02 -0.76 -18.80
CA ARG A 99 2.04 0.11 -19.99
C ARG A 99 1.63 -0.62 -21.27
N ALA A 100 1.71 -1.96 -21.26
CA ALA A 100 1.41 -2.79 -22.42
C ALA A 100 -0.03 -3.32 -22.40
N ALA A 101 -0.63 -3.45 -21.21
CA ALA A 101 -1.99 -3.94 -21.05
C ALA A 101 -3.02 -2.85 -21.38
N THR A 102 -4.12 -3.24 -22.02
CA THR A 102 -5.34 -2.43 -22.01
C THR A 102 -5.96 -2.43 -20.62
N GLU A 103 -6.80 -1.44 -20.33
CA GLU A 103 -7.55 -1.37 -19.06
C GLU A 103 -8.30 -2.68 -18.76
N ASP A 104 -9.03 -3.21 -19.73
CA ASP A 104 -9.79 -4.45 -19.57
C ASP A 104 -8.89 -5.65 -19.25
N SER A 105 -7.75 -5.76 -19.94
CA SER A 105 -6.81 -6.85 -19.69
C SER A 105 -6.11 -6.73 -18.33
N LEU A 106 -5.83 -5.50 -17.87
CA LEU A 106 -5.29 -5.27 -16.53
C LEU A 106 -6.30 -5.68 -15.46
N PHE A 107 -7.56 -5.27 -15.60
CA PHE A 107 -8.59 -5.61 -14.63
C PHE A 107 -9.02 -7.07 -14.67
N ALA A 108 -8.88 -7.76 -15.80
CA ALA A 108 -9.03 -9.21 -15.85
C ALA A 108 -8.02 -9.94 -14.93
N MET A 109 -6.85 -9.36 -14.67
CA MET A 109 -5.83 -9.89 -13.76
C MET A 109 -6.02 -9.45 -12.31
N GLN A 110 -6.91 -8.48 -12.04
CA GLN A 110 -7.00 -7.80 -10.73
C GLN A 110 -7.19 -8.76 -9.56
N SER A 111 -8.11 -9.72 -9.67
CA SER A 111 -8.38 -10.65 -8.57
C SER A 111 -7.17 -11.56 -8.26
N ALA A 112 -6.44 -11.99 -9.29
CA ALA A 112 -5.25 -12.81 -9.11
C ALA A 112 -4.11 -11.99 -8.47
N ILE A 113 -3.90 -10.75 -8.93
CA ILE A 113 -2.90 -9.83 -8.37
C ILE A 113 -3.22 -9.51 -6.90
N TYR A 114 -4.49 -9.19 -6.59
CA TYR A 114 -4.94 -8.99 -5.21
C TYR A 114 -4.60 -10.19 -4.32
N ARG A 115 -4.88 -11.40 -4.82
CA ARG A 115 -4.58 -12.63 -4.08
C ARG A 115 -3.08 -12.79 -3.84
N CYS A 116 -2.24 -12.61 -4.87
CA CYS A 116 -0.78 -12.72 -4.74
C CYS A 116 -0.22 -11.72 -3.74
N VAL A 117 -0.61 -10.45 -3.83
CA VAL A 117 -0.11 -9.39 -2.94
C VAL A 117 -0.58 -9.62 -1.51
N HIS A 118 -1.87 -9.88 -1.30
CA HIS A 118 -2.40 -10.08 0.05
C HIS A 118 -1.84 -11.36 0.72
N ASP A 119 -1.62 -12.43 -0.04
CA ASP A 119 -0.94 -13.63 0.49
C ASP A 119 0.50 -13.32 0.93
N GLN A 120 1.24 -12.51 0.17
CA GLN A 120 2.56 -12.04 0.61
C GLN A 120 2.47 -11.14 1.84
N VAL A 121 1.52 -10.21 1.89
CA VAL A 121 1.33 -9.33 3.06
C VAL A 121 1.11 -10.17 4.31
N THR A 122 0.26 -11.21 4.25
CA THR A 122 0.04 -12.11 5.38
C THR A 122 1.29 -12.92 5.73
N ARG A 123 2.04 -13.43 4.74
CA ARG A 123 3.32 -14.13 4.97
C ARG A 123 4.35 -13.26 5.69
N PHE A 124 4.26 -11.94 5.53
CA PHE A 124 5.14 -10.95 6.17
C PHE A 124 4.51 -10.30 7.41
N ASP A 125 3.49 -10.93 8.01
CA ASP A 125 2.81 -10.46 9.22
C ASP A 125 2.24 -9.03 9.10
N GLY A 126 1.79 -8.67 7.90
CA GLY A 126 1.20 -7.37 7.56
C GLY A 126 -0.32 -7.32 7.57
N SER A 127 -0.87 -6.14 7.24
CA SER A 127 -2.31 -5.90 7.05
C SER A 127 -2.63 -5.58 5.59
N ILE A 128 -3.70 -6.18 5.07
CA ILE A 128 -4.24 -5.88 3.72
C ILE A 128 -4.96 -4.53 3.63
N SER A 129 -5.05 -3.81 4.75
CA SER A 129 -5.63 -2.47 4.82
C SER A 129 -4.95 -1.66 5.91
N ALA A 130 -4.18 -0.64 5.52
CA ALA A 130 -3.52 0.26 6.45
C ALA A 130 -4.43 1.42 6.86
N GLU A 131 -4.97 2.15 5.88
CA GLU A 131 -5.67 3.43 6.11
C GLU A 131 -7.10 3.41 5.55
N HIS A 132 -7.33 2.76 4.41
CA HIS A 132 -8.61 2.87 3.69
C HIS A 132 -9.76 2.03 4.28
N GLY A 133 -9.45 1.20 5.28
CA GLY A 133 -10.39 0.26 5.88
C GLY A 133 -10.90 -0.83 4.93
N ILE A 134 -11.84 -1.63 5.45
CA ILE A 134 -12.36 -2.82 4.74
C ILE A 134 -13.50 -2.46 3.77
N GLY A 135 -14.47 -1.68 4.26
CA GLY A 135 -15.66 -1.30 3.48
C GLY A 135 -16.38 -2.52 2.88
N GLN A 136 -16.96 -2.35 1.69
CA GLN A 136 -17.53 -3.46 0.93
C GLN A 136 -16.46 -4.18 0.10
N LEU A 137 -15.52 -3.42 -0.46
CA LEU A 137 -14.51 -3.89 -1.41
C LEU A 137 -13.65 -5.02 -0.83
N LYS A 138 -13.19 -4.88 0.41
CA LYS A 138 -12.30 -5.87 1.06
C LYS A 138 -13.04 -6.76 2.05
N ARG A 139 -14.38 -6.75 2.11
CA ARG A 139 -15.14 -7.52 3.11
C ARG A 139 -14.82 -9.01 3.06
N ASP A 140 -14.87 -9.58 1.87
CA ASP A 140 -14.66 -11.03 1.69
C ASP A 140 -13.17 -11.39 1.85
N GLU A 141 -12.27 -10.50 1.46
CA GLU A 141 -10.83 -10.63 1.72
C GLU A 141 -10.53 -10.55 3.23
N ASN A 142 -11.18 -9.66 3.98
CA ASN A 142 -11.02 -9.56 5.43
C ASN A 142 -11.37 -10.88 6.13
N ALA A 143 -12.44 -11.55 5.71
CA ALA A 143 -12.83 -12.86 6.23
C ALA A 143 -11.83 -13.97 5.90
N ARG A 144 -11.03 -13.80 4.84
CA ARG A 144 -10.03 -14.76 4.36
C ARG A 144 -8.70 -14.65 5.11
N TYR A 145 -8.26 -13.45 5.47
CA TYR A 145 -6.96 -13.24 6.15
C TYR A 145 -7.04 -13.07 7.66
N LYS A 146 -8.22 -12.70 8.20
CA LYS A 146 -8.39 -12.65 9.65
C LYS A 146 -8.63 -14.02 10.24
N SER A 147 -8.18 -14.20 11.48
CA SER A 147 -8.45 -15.42 12.21
C SER A 147 -9.96 -15.61 12.44
N PRO A 148 -10.44 -16.86 12.53
CA PRO A 148 -11.83 -17.14 12.90
C PRO A 148 -12.24 -16.47 14.22
N VAL A 149 -11.31 -16.33 15.16
CA VAL A 149 -11.55 -15.69 16.47
C VAL A 149 -11.84 -14.19 16.29
N GLU A 150 -11.00 -13.47 15.55
CA GLU A 150 -11.25 -12.05 15.26
C GLU A 150 -12.59 -11.85 14.55
N MET A 151 -12.86 -12.66 13.52
CA MET A 151 -14.09 -12.56 12.74
C MET A 151 -15.34 -12.82 13.60
N ASN A 152 -15.28 -13.81 14.49
CA ASN A 152 -16.38 -14.11 15.41
C ASN A 152 -16.59 -12.98 16.43
N LEU A 153 -15.51 -12.41 16.96
CA LEU A 153 -15.59 -11.28 17.89
C LEU A 153 -16.21 -10.04 17.22
N MET A 154 -15.77 -9.71 16.00
CA MET A 154 -16.34 -8.58 15.26
C MET A 154 -17.83 -8.78 15.00
N ARG A 155 -18.27 -9.99 14.61
CA ARG A 155 -19.69 -10.31 14.42
C ARG A 155 -20.49 -10.23 15.72
N ALA A 156 -19.93 -10.71 16.83
CA ALA A 156 -20.58 -10.64 18.14
C ALA A 156 -20.82 -9.18 18.57
N ILE A 157 -19.82 -8.31 18.40
CA ILE A 157 -19.95 -6.87 18.66
C ILE A 157 -21.00 -6.24 17.75
N LYS A 158 -20.97 -6.55 16.44
CA LYS A 158 -21.95 -6.03 15.47
C LYS A 158 -23.37 -6.43 15.84
N GLN A 159 -23.60 -7.69 16.24
CA GLN A 159 -24.92 -8.19 16.62
C GLN A 159 -25.42 -7.56 17.93
N ALA A 160 -24.52 -7.30 18.89
CA ALA A 160 -24.88 -6.67 20.15
C ALA A 160 -25.30 -5.20 19.98
N LEU A 161 -24.65 -4.48 19.07
CA LEU A 161 -24.92 -3.06 18.82
C LEU A 161 -26.02 -2.81 17.79
N ASP A 162 -26.13 -3.66 16.77
CA ASP A 162 -27.08 -3.53 15.66
C ASP A 162 -27.78 -4.86 15.36
N PRO A 163 -28.65 -5.34 16.26
CA PRO A 163 -29.31 -6.64 16.12
C PRO A 163 -30.28 -6.71 14.93
N LYS A 164 -30.69 -5.56 14.38
CA LYS A 164 -31.55 -5.47 13.20
C LYS A 164 -30.75 -5.37 11.89
N GLY A 165 -29.43 -5.24 11.95
CA GLY A 165 -28.55 -5.15 10.79
C GLY A 165 -28.77 -3.92 9.91
N ILE A 166 -29.26 -2.80 10.48
CA ILE A 166 -29.61 -1.60 9.71
C ILE A 166 -28.47 -0.58 9.58
N MET A 167 -27.43 -0.71 10.40
CA MET A 167 -26.26 0.18 10.36
C MET A 167 -25.27 -0.30 9.30
N ASN A 168 -25.44 0.21 8.08
CA ASN A 168 -24.51 0.07 6.95
C ASN A 168 -24.29 -1.41 6.51
N PRO A 169 -25.35 -2.12 6.11
CA PRO A 169 -25.29 -3.56 5.82
C PRO A 169 -24.32 -3.90 4.68
N GLY A 170 -23.71 -5.08 4.78
CA GLY A 170 -22.84 -5.65 3.74
C GLY A 170 -21.44 -5.06 3.65
N LYS A 171 -21.00 -4.28 4.65
CA LYS A 171 -19.66 -3.70 4.76
C LYS A 171 -18.95 -4.21 6.00
N VAL A 172 -17.62 -4.33 5.92
CA VAL A 172 -16.69 -4.81 6.96
C VAL A 172 -16.83 -6.30 7.29
N LEU A 173 -18.05 -6.79 7.55
CA LEU A 173 -18.38 -8.17 7.93
C LEU A 173 -19.36 -8.82 6.96
#